data_AF-A0A1G0YWX5-F1
#
_entry.id   AF-A0A1G0YWX5-F1
#
_cell.length_a   1.000
_cell.length_b   1.000
_cell.length_c   1.000
_cell.angle_alpha   90.00
_cell.angle_beta   90.00
_cell.angle_gamma   90.00
#
_symmetry.space_group_name_H-M   'P 1'
#
loop_
_entity.id
_entity.type
_entity.pdbx_description
1 polymer ?
#
loop_
_entity_poly.entity_id
_entity_poly.type
_entity_poly.pdbx_seq_one_letter_code
_entity_poly.pdbx_strand_id
1 'polypeptide(L)'
;MVLALVGMIACAKKQRTNPNAQPIAIALLIIVVICGIAILVKTGTLGDNANEKLIQNEMKFASSTAIVLGEELKAAYPGEKVLVVVDRNFDKNARQQKLVEGLKQGLGSIAEVVTDTLVIESLKKNDTPPAPGAPPPEEDIMPLEEIMKAVDFDAVIEKHPNCKIVISLIGLPRDLTTMKTWTLENRPKVALLNADVHSLAPLIKGGYIVAAVSYCPGVKFSEDPAPDDPKAAFDLRYIMITPKNIEELAQKYQGLFQ
;
A
#
# COMPACT_ATOMS: atom_id res chain seq x y z
N MET A 1 -23.99 -32.56 7.51
CA MET A 1 -23.37 -33.45 8.52
C MET A 1 -24.20 -34.69 8.83
N VAL A 2 -25.49 -34.59 9.12
CA VAL A 2 -26.35 -35.76 9.43
C VAL A 2 -26.38 -36.81 8.31
N LEU A 3 -26.51 -36.38 7.05
CA LEU A 3 -26.47 -37.28 5.89
C LEU A 3 -25.12 -38.00 5.70
N ALA A 4 -24.01 -37.34 6.01
CA ALA A 4 -22.67 -37.94 5.96
C ALA A 4 -22.50 -39.00 7.06
N LEU A 5 -23.03 -38.74 8.26
CA LEU A 5 -23.03 -39.68 9.38
C LEU A 5 -23.83 -40.94 9.05
N VAL A 6 -25.03 -40.77 8.48
CA VAL A 6 -25.87 -41.89 8.01
C VAL A 6 -25.17 -42.70 6.91
N GLY A 7 -24.50 -42.02 5.97
CA GLY A 7 -23.71 -42.67 4.92
C GLY A 7 -22.53 -43.49 5.48
N MET A 8 -21.83 -42.97 6.48
CA MET A 8 -20.72 -43.66 7.15
C MET A 8 -21.18 -44.91 7.91
N ILE A 9 -22.30 -44.82 8.63
CA ILE A 9 -22.88 -45.97 9.36
C ILE A 9 -23.35 -47.07 8.40
N ALA A 10 -23.99 -46.68 7.29
CA ALA A 10 -24.43 -47.62 6.25
C ALA A 10 -23.26 -48.32 5.55
N CYS A 11 -22.18 -47.58 5.23
CA CYS A 11 -20.96 -48.13 4.65
C CYS A 11 -20.27 -49.10 5.61
N ALA A 12 -20.09 -48.72 6.88
CA ALA A 12 -19.46 -49.57 7.90
C ALA A 12 -20.20 -50.90 8.10
N LYS A 13 -21.55 -50.88 8.04
CA LYS A 13 -22.36 -52.10 8.15
C LYS A 13 -22.22 -53.01 6.92
N LYS A 14 -22.11 -52.43 5.71
CA LYS A 14 -21.97 -53.18 4.45
C LYS A 14 -20.55 -53.68 4.17
N GLN A 15 -19.55 -53.02 4.74
CA GLN A 15 -18.14 -53.44 4.71
C GLN A 15 -17.90 -54.73 5.49
N ARG A 16 -18.71 -55.00 6.53
CA ARG A 16 -18.66 -56.25 7.31
C ARG A 16 -19.25 -57.46 6.60
N THR A 17 -20.10 -57.26 5.59
CA THR A 17 -20.80 -58.34 4.88
C THR A 17 -20.27 -58.59 3.47
N ASN A 18 -19.46 -57.69 2.91
CA ASN A 18 -18.86 -57.85 1.58
C ASN A 18 -17.35 -57.54 1.63
N PRO A 19 -16.48 -58.56 1.54
CA PRO A 19 -15.01 -58.40 1.58
C PRO A 19 -14.46 -57.44 0.52
N ASN A 20 -15.12 -57.32 -0.63
CA ASN A 20 -14.70 -56.44 -1.72
C ASN A 20 -15.09 -54.96 -1.49
N ALA A 21 -15.92 -54.66 -0.51
CA ALA A 21 -16.30 -53.27 -0.19
C ALA A 21 -15.17 -52.52 0.54
N GLN A 22 -14.26 -53.24 1.20
CA GLN A 22 -13.13 -52.64 1.91
C GLN A 22 -12.12 -51.96 0.98
N PRO A 23 -11.60 -52.60 -0.08
CA PRO A 23 -10.69 -51.94 -1.02
C PRO A 23 -11.35 -50.79 -1.79
N ILE A 24 -12.64 -50.89 -2.13
CA ILE A 24 -13.38 -49.80 -2.81
C ILE A 24 -13.50 -48.56 -1.90
N ALA A 25 -13.80 -48.76 -0.61
CA ALA A 25 -13.87 -47.66 0.34
C ALA A 25 -12.51 -46.96 0.53
N ILE A 26 -11.42 -47.73 0.56
CA ILE A 26 -10.05 -47.18 0.62
C ILE A 26 -9.74 -46.38 -0.64
N ALA A 27 -10.10 -46.87 -1.83
CA ALA A 27 -9.91 -46.14 -3.08
C ALA A 27 -10.68 -44.81 -3.11
N LEU A 28 -11.94 -44.80 -2.65
CA LEU A 28 -12.75 -43.58 -2.55
C LEU A 28 -12.17 -42.60 -1.52
N LEU A 29 -11.67 -43.09 -0.38
CA LEU A 29 -11.00 -42.26 0.62
C LEU A 29 -9.75 -41.58 0.03
N ILE A 30 -8.93 -42.32 -0.72
CA ILE A 30 -7.75 -41.77 -1.40
C ILE A 30 -8.16 -40.65 -2.37
N ILE A 31 -9.22 -40.85 -3.16
CA ILE A 31 -9.74 -39.82 -4.07
C ILE A 31 -10.20 -38.58 -3.29
N VAL A 32 -10.91 -38.75 -2.18
CA VAL A 32 -11.34 -37.63 -1.33
C VAL A 32 -10.14 -36.88 -0.75
N VAL A 33 -9.11 -37.59 -0.30
CA VAL A 33 -7.88 -36.97 0.21
C VAL A 33 -7.15 -36.21 -0.89
N ILE A 34 -7.03 -36.77 -2.10
CA ILE A 34 -6.42 -36.09 -3.26
C ILE A 34 -7.22 -34.83 -3.62
N CYS A 35 -8.56 -34.93 -3.68
CA CYS A 35 -9.42 -33.78 -3.93
C CYS A 35 -9.29 -32.72 -2.83
N GLY A 36 -9.19 -33.13 -1.56
CA GLY A 36 -8.97 -32.24 -0.43
C GLY A 36 -7.64 -31.50 -0.54
N ILE A 37 -6.55 -32.21 -0.83
CA ILE A 37 -5.23 -31.61 -1.08
C ILE A 37 -5.27 -30.69 -2.30
N ALA A 38 -5.90 -31.10 -3.41
CA ALA A 38 -6.02 -30.27 -4.61
C ALA A 38 -6.83 -28.99 -4.36
N ILE A 39 -7.91 -29.06 -3.57
CA ILE A 39 -8.66 -27.88 -3.14
C ILE A 39 -7.78 -27.00 -2.28
N LEU A 40 -7.12 -27.54 -1.26
CA LEU A 40 -6.23 -26.78 -0.36
C LEU A 40 -5.05 -26.14 -1.11
N VAL A 41 -4.51 -26.78 -2.14
CA VAL A 41 -3.49 -26.20 -3.03
C VAL A 41 -4.10 -25.10 -3.91
N LYS A 42 -5.30 -25.31 -4.47
CA LYS A 42 -5.99 -24.34 -5.32
C LYS A 42 -6.50 -23.12 -4.54
N THR A 43 -6.83 -23.28 -3.26
CA THR A 43 -7.25 -22.21 -2.35
C THR A 43 -6.07 -21.54 -1.64
N GLY A 44 -4.83 -21.86 -2.01
CA GLY A 44 -3.63 -21.23 -1.46
C GLY A 44 -3.32 -21.61 -0.01
N THR A 45 -4.00 -22.62 0.54
CA THR A 45 -3.84 -23.10 1.93
C THR A 45 -2.65 -24.04 2.09
N LEU A 46 -2.22 -24.70 1.00
CA LEU A 46 -1.05 -25.59 0.94
C LEU A 46 0.00 -25.16 -0.09
N GLY A 47 -0.09 -23.94 -0.65
CA GLY A 47 0.89 -23.44 -1.62
C GLY A 47 0.74 -21.94 -1.91
N ASP A 48 1.78 -21.17 -1.58
CA ASP A 48 1.84 -19.70 -1.65
C ASP A 48 1.73 -19.10 -3.06
N ASN A 49 1.86 -19.89 -4.13
CA ASN A 49 2.13 -19.39 -5.48
C ASN A 49 1.04 -18.47 -6.07
N ALA A 50 -0.24 -18.68 -5.76
CA ALA A 50 -1.32 -17.84 -6.29
C ALA A 50 -1.38 -16.49 -5.56
N ASN A 51 -1.30 -16.52 -4.23
CA ASN A 51 -1.24 -15.32 -3.40
C ASN A 51 0.02 -14.52 -3.68
N GLU A 52 1.16 -15.19 -3.83
CA GLU A 52 2.43 -14.54 -4.16
C GLU A 52 2.36 -13.87 -5.53
N LYS A 53 1.80 -14.51 -6.56
CA LYS A 53 1.59 -13.86 -7.88
C LYS A 53 0.72 -12.63 -7.78
N LEU A 54 -0.39 -12.68 -7.04
CA LEU A 54 -1.25 -11.52 -6.82
C LEU A 54 -0.51 -10.40 -6.08
N ILE A 55 0.23 -10.73 -5.03
CA ILE A 55 1.06 -9.77 -4.29
C ILE A 55 2.09 -9.13 -5.22
N GLN A 56 2.84 -9.92 -6.00
CA GLN A 56 3.82 -9.41 -6.95
C GLN A 56 3.17 -8.52 -8.01
N ASN A 57 1.97 -8.86 -8.45
CA ASN A 57 1.22 -8.06 -9.40
C ASN A 57 0.82 -6.70 -8.83
N GLU A 58 0.24 -6.69 -7.63
CA GLU A 58 -0.11 -5.46 -6.90
C GLU A 58 1.14 -4.64 -6.56
N MET A 59 2.27 -5.30 -6.30
CA MET A 59 3.57 -4.65 -6.11
C MET A 59 4.09 -3.98 -7.37
N LYS A 60 3.85 -4.53 -8.58
CA LYS A 60 4.18 -3.86 -9.85
C LYS A 60 3.35 -2.59 -10.02
N PHE A 61 2.03 -2.67 -9.81
CA PHE A 61 1.16 -1.49 -9.86
C PHE A 61 1.58 -0.44 -8.83
N ALA A 62 1.85 -0.83 -7.58
CA ALA A 62 2.32 0.09 -6.54
C ALA A 62 3.68 0.71 -6.91
N SER A 63 4.64 -0.07 -7.44
CA SER A 63 5.93 0.47 -7.84
C SER A 63 5.81 1.43 -9.04
N SER A 64 4.84 1.21 -9.93
CA SER A 64 4.60 2.09 -11.07
C SER A 64 4.23 3.52 -10.65
N THR A 65 3.46 3.68 -9.57
CA THR A 65 3.12 5.01 -9.05
C THR A 65 4.35 5.77 -8.58
N ALA A 66 5.24 5.09 -7.87
CA ALA A 66 6.49 5.65 -7.40
C ALA A 66 7.42 6.04 -8.56
N ILE A 67 7.56 5.18 -9.57
CA ILE A 67 8.40 5.47 -10.75
C ILE A 67 7.86 6.68 -11.51
N VAL A 68 6.58 6.68 -11.88
CA VAL A 68 5.97 7.77 -12.66
C VAL A 68 5.98 9.09 -11.88
N LEU A 69 5.75 9.06 -10.56
CA LEU A 69 5.90 10.26 -9.73
C LEU A 69 7.35 10.77 -9.72
N GLY A 70 8.33 9.88 -9.57
CA GLY A 70 9.74 10.24 -9.62
C GLY A 70 10.13 10.87 -10.96
N GLU A 71 9.64 10.33 -12.08
CA GLU A 71 9.88 10.86 -13.42
C GLU A 71 9.27 12.25 -13.62
N GLU A 72 8.03 12.47 -13.17
CA GLU A 72 7.36 13.77 -13.22
C GLU A 72 8.16 14.82 -12.42
N LEU A 73 8.57 14.47 -11.20
CA LEU A 73 9.34 15.37 -10.34
C LEU A 73 10.73 15.66 -10.90
N LYS A 74 11.41 14.66 -11.48
CA LYS A 74 12.70 14.84 -12.15
C LYS A 74 12.60 15.80 -13.32
N ALA A 75 11.55 15.67 -14.14
CA ALA A 75 11.33 16.54 -15.29
C ALA A 75 11.01 17.98 -14.87
N ALA A 76 10.25 18.15 -13.79
CA ALA A 76 9.85 19.47 -13.30
C ALA A 76 10.92 20.17 -12.43
N TYR A 77 11.71 19.41 -11.69
CA TYR A 77 12.64 19.89 -10.65
C TYR A 77 13.97 19.10 -10.67
N PRO A 78 14.77 19.23 -11.74
CA PRO A 78 15.97 18.42 -11.93
C PRO A 78 17.06 18.75 -10.89
N GLY A 79 17.67 17.72 -10.30
CA GLY A 79 18.83 17.84 -9.42
C GLY A 79 18.54 18.29 -7.99
N GLU A 80 17.28 18.49 -7.64
CA GLU A 80 16.89 18.83 -6.27
C GLU A 80 17.04 17.63 -5.32
N LYS A 81 17.46 17.91 -4.09
CA LYS A 81 17.52 16.91 -3.02
C LYS A 81 16.11 16.61 -2.51
N VAL A 82 15.81 15.33 -2.32
CA VAL A 82 14.46 14.83 -2.02
C VAL A 82 14.43 14.19 -0.65
N LEU A 83 13.48 14.60 0.18
CA LEU A 83 13.05 13.89 1.38
C LEU A 83 11.86 13.00 1.02
N VAL A 84 11.92 11.71 1.33
CA VAL A 84 10.80 10.78 1.27
C VAL A 84 10.35 10.48 2.69
N VAL A 85 9.14 10.90 3.02
CA VAL A 85 8.51 10.68 4.31
C VAL A 85 7.80 9.33 4.27
N VAL A 86 8.30 8.38 5.06
CA VAL A 86 7.88 6.98 5.10
C VAL A 86 7.19 6.65 6.43
N ASP A 87 6.55 5.48 6.51
CA ASP A 87 5.94 5.02 7.76
C ASP A 87 6.99 4.44 8.72
N ARG A 88 6.56 4.19 9.96
CA ARG A 88 7.35 3.48 10.96
C ARG A 88 7.67 2.08 10.48
N ASN A 89 8.85 1.60 10.86
CA ASN A 89 9.34 0.28 10.49
C ASN A 89 9.35 0.05 8.95
N PHE A 90 9.51 1.10 8.13
CA PHE A 90 9.56 0.94 6.68
C PHE A 90 10.68 -0.03 6.24
N ASP A 91 11.75 -0.14 7.03
CA ASP A 91 12.86 -1.08 6.87
C ASP A 91 12.42 -2.55 6.96
N LYS A 92 11.25 -2.82 7.56
CA LYS A 92 10.64 -4.15 7.65
C LYS A 92 9.43 -4.32 6.73
N ASN A 93 9.08 -3.28 5.98
CA ASN A 93 7.93 -3.28 5.09
C ASN A 93 8.37 -3.32 3.62
N ALA A 94 8.32 -4.52 3.02
CA ALA A 94 8.73 -4.74 1.63
C ALA A 94 8.01 -3.84 0.62
N ARG A 95 6.74 -3.49 0.89
CA ARG A 95 5.99 -2.59 0.01
C ARG A 95 6.56 -1.17 0.05
N GLN A 96 6.81 -0.63 1.23
CA GLN A 96 7.41 0.70 1.36
C GLN A 96 8.82 0.76 0.76
N GLN A 97 9.65 -0.26 0.98
CA GLN A 97 10.97 -0.35 0.36
C GLN A 97 10.88 -0.30 -1.16
N LYS A 98 9.96 -1.05 -1.75
CA LYS A 98 9.73 -1.04 -3.20
C LYS A 98 9.23 0.31 -3.73
N LEU A 99 8.38 1.02 -2.98
CA LEU A 99 7.97 2.39 -3.33
C LEU A 99 9.17 3.36 -3.30
N VAL A 100 10.02 3.28 -2.28
CA VAL A 100 11.24 4.10 -2.20
C VAL A 100 12.21 3.76 -3.33
N GLU A 101 12.38 2.48 -3.66
CA GLU A 101 13.18 2.02 -4.81
C GLU A 101 12.63 2.55 -6.13
N GLY A 102 11.31 2.47 -6.34
CA GLY A 102 10.64 3.01 -7.53
C GLY A 102 10.80 4.52 -7.66
N LEU A 103 10.70 5.26 -6.55
CA LEU A 103 10.97 6.70 -6.52
C LEU A 103 12.42 7.00 -6.93
N LYS A 104 13.39 6.29 -6.36
CA LYS A 104 14.81 6.43 -6.72
C LYS A 104 15.04 6.12 -8.20
N GLN A 105 14.37 5.11 -8.75
CA GLN A 105 14.44 4.78 -10.16
C GLN A 105 13.90 5.93 -11.04
N GLY A 106 12.70 6.44 -10.74
CA GLY A 106 12.08 7.51 -11.53
C GLY A 106 12.83 8.84 -11.42
N LEU A 107 13.27 9.21 -10.22
CA LEU A 107 14.08 10.41 -9.97
C LEU A 107 15.46 10.32 -10.65
N GLY A 108 15.99 9.11 -10.79
CA GLY A 108 17.30 8.82 -11.37
C GLY A 108 18.47 9.20 -10.46
N SER A 109 19.68 8.86 -10.90
CA SER A 109 20.93 8.97 -10.11
C SER A 109 21.40 10.39 -9.77
N ILE A 110 20.68 11.42 -10.21
CA ILE A 110 21.04 12.83 -10.03
C ILE A 110 20.40 13.39 -8.76
N ALA A 111 19.30 12.79 -8.29
CA ALA A 111 18.65 13.20 -7.05
C ALA A 111 19.29 12.48 -5.86
N GLU A 112 19.75 13.24 -4.87
CA GLU A 112 20.02 12.68 -3.55
C GLU A 112 18.68 12.43 -2.83
N VAL A 113 18.38 11.18 -2.51
CA VAL A 113 17.13 10.76 -1.87
C VAL A 113 17.40 10.34 -0.43
N VAL A 114 16.82 11.08 0.51
CA VAL A 114 16.85 10.80 1.95
C VAL A 114 15.49 10.27 2.38
N THR A 115 15.46 9.23 3.21
CA THR A 115 14.22 8.67 3.79
C THR A 115 14.17 8.97 5.29
N ASP A 116 13.05 9.44 5.80
CA ASP A 116 12.83 9.63 7.24
C ASP A 116 11.35 9.43 7.61
N THR A 117 11.07 9.19 8.89
CA THR A 117 9.73 8.98 9.43
C THR A 117 9.38 10.03 10.47
N LEU A 118 8.08 10.20 10.74
CA LEU A 118 7.59 11.08 11.80
C LEU A 118 7.95 10.52 13.18
N VAL A 119 8.23 11.43 14.11
CA VAL A 119 8.38 11.12 15.53
C VAL A 119 7.16 11.67 16.25
N ILE A 120 6.23 10.79 16.58
CA ILE A 120 4.99 11.16 17.28
C ILE A 120 5.16 10.86 18.77
N GLU A 121 5.08 11.91 19.60
CA GLU A 121 5.26 11.79 21.06
C GLU A 121 4.30 10.78 21.71
N SER A 122 3.04 10.75 21.29
CA SER A 122 2.03 9.82 21.83
C SER A 122 2.32 8.35 21.54
N LEU A 123 3.21 8.05 20.59
CA LEU A 123 3.64 6.70 20.25
C LEU A 123 4.93 6.27 20.94
N LYS A 124 5.63 7.19 21.62
CA LYS A 124 6.75 6.80 22.46
C LYS A 124 6.19 5.93 23.58
N LYS A 125 6.57 4.66 23.60
CA LYS A 125 6.14 3.73 24.66
C LYS A 125 6.45 4.36 26.01
N ASN A 126 5.45 4.43 26.89
CA ASN A 126 5.74 4.57 28.31
C ASN A 126 6.51 3.30 28.71
N ASP A 127 7.70 3.45 29.29
CA ASP A 127 8.57 2.35 29.74
C ASP A 127 7.97 1.49 30.87
N THR A 128 6.66 1.56 31.11
CA THR A 128 5.97 0.75 32.10
C THR A 128 5.92 -0.69 31.61
N PRO A 129 6.58 -1.64 32.30
CA PRO A 129 6.52 -3.05 31.91
C PRO A 129 5.05 -3.52 31.93
N PRO A 130 4.63 -4.35 30.96
CA PRO A 130 3.32 -5.00 31.03
C PRO A 130 3.21 -5.74 32.37
N ALA A 131 2.03 -5.66 33.00
CA ALA A 131 1.77 -6.45 34.20
C ALA A 131 2.03 -7.94 33.89
N PRO A 132 2.62 -8.72 34.82
CA PRO A 132 2.86 -10.14 34.61
C PRO A 132 1.54 -10.85 34.26
N GLY A 133 1.48 -11.49 33.08
CA GLY A 133 0.28 -12.18 32.59
C GLY A 133 -0.63 -11.34 31.68
N ALA A 134 -0.27 -10.09 31.37
CA ALA A 134 -0.95 -9.35 30.30
C ALA A 134 -0.69 -10.04 28.94
N PRO A 135 -1.72 -10.17 28.07
CA PRO A 135 -1.49 -10.57 26.69
C PRO A 135 -0.45 -9.62 26.06
N PRO A 136 0.40 -10.10 25.13
CA PRO A 136 1.28 -9.20 24.40
C PRO A 136 0.43 -8.07 23.83
N PRO A 137 0.84 -6.80 23.99
CA PRO A 137 0.06 -5.69 23.49
C PRO A 137 -0.18 -5.93 22.00
N GLU A 138 -1.45 -6.13 21.64
CA GLU A 138 -1.88 -6.03 20.25
C GLU A 138 -1.51 -4.62 19.84
N GLU A 139 -0.42 -4.48 19.12
CA GLU A 139 0.04 -3.20 18.57
C GLU A 139 -0.89 -2.83 17.41
N ASP A 140 -2.18 -2.59 17.71
CA ASP A 140 -3.12 -1.82 16.89
C ASP A 140 -2.67 -0.36 16.91
N ILE A 141 -1.44 -0.12 16.44
CA ILE A 141 -0.95 1.23 16.35
C ILE A 141 -1.56 1.82 15.09
N MET A 142 -2.52 2.72 15.29
CA MET A 142 -3.17 3.49 14.22
C MET A 142 -2.14 3.94 13.17
N PRO A 143 -2.48 3.86 11.86
CA PRO A 143 -1.63 4.35 10.78
C PRO A 143 -1.17 5.79 11.06
N LEU A 144 0.07 6.14 10.69
CA LEU A 144 0.56 7.51 10.92
C LEU A 144 -0.36 8.57 10.32
N GLU A 145 -0.97 8.28 9.16
CA GLU A 145 -1.95 9.15 8.49
C GLU A 145 -3.13 9.55 9.40
N GLU A 146 -3.52 8.68 10.33
CA GLU A 146 -4.67 8.94 11.21
C GLU A 146 -4.33 9.76 12.45
N ILE A 147 -3.06 9.76 12.86
CA ILE A 147 -2.62 10.31 14.16
C ILE A 147 -1.61 11.46 14.04
N MET A 148 -0.96 11.62 12.90
CA MET A 148 0.02 12.70 12.70
C MET A 148 -0.65 14.07 12.73
N LYS A 149 0.11 15.05 13.25
CA LYS A 149 -0.26 16.46 13.25
C LYS A 149 0.71 17.28 12.40
N ALA A 150 0.30 18.50 12.07
CA ALA A 150 1.10 19.48 11.35
C ALA A 150 2.50 19.65 11.97
N VAL A 151 2.59 19.72 13.30
CA VAL A 151 3.86 19.84 14.03
C VAL A 151 4.80 18.65 13.81
N ASP A 152 4.27 17.43 13.71
CA ASP A 152 5.09 16.22 13.49
C ASP A 152 5.66 16.23 12.06
N PHE A 153 4.85 16.64 11.10
CA PHE A 153 5.24 16.74 9.69
C PHE A 153 6.22 17.90 9.45
N ASP A 154 5.98 19.07 10.05
CA ASP A 154 6.92 20.20 10.00
C ASP A 154 8.26 19.82 10.64
N ALA A 155 8.25 19.12 11.79
CA ALA A 155 9.47 18.71 12.48
C ALA A 155 10.35 17.76 11.65
N VAL A 156 9.75 16.84 10.86
CA VAL A 156 10.56 16.00 9.96
C VAL A 156 11.14 16.82 8.81
N ILE A 157 10.40 17.77 8.24
CA ILE A 157 10.92 18.66 7.19
C ILE A 157 12.08 19.53 7.72
N GLU A 158 11.94 20.09 8.92
CA GLU A 158 12.95 20.96 9.54
C GLU A 158 14.29 20.25 9.81
N LYS A 159 14.28 18.93 10.01
CA LYS A 159 15.51 18.12 10.13
C LYS A 159 16.28 18.02 8.81
N HIS A 160 15.61 18.27 7.68
CA HIS A 160 16.16 18.12 6.33
C HIS A 160 16.07 19.42 5.51
N PRO A 161 16.67 20.54 5.97
CA PRO A 161 16.48 21.87 5.37
C PRO A 161 17.03 22.01 3.94
N ASN A 162 17.90 21.08 3.53
CA ASN A 162 18.50 21.04 2.21
C ASN A 162 17.63 20.27 1.19
N CYS A 163 16.61 19.54 1.63
CA CYS A 163 15.67 18.87 0.74
C CYS A 163 14.66 19.89 0.21
N LYS A 164 14.66 20.15 -1.11
CA LYS A 164 13.73 21.09 -1.75
C LYS A 164 12.44 20.43 -2.23
N ILE A 165 12.41 19.10 -2.25
CA ILE A 165 11.22 18.30 -2.52
C ILE A 165 10.97 17.37 -1.34
N VAL A 166 9.71 17.31 -0.91
CA VAL A 166 9.22 16.37 0.11
C VAL A 166 8.17 15.49 -0.55
N ILE A 167 8.39 14.18 -0.56
CA ILE A 167 7.45 13.19 -1.07
C ILE A 167 6.87 12.43 0.13
N SER A 168 5.57 12.54 0.38
CA SER A 168 4.92 11.78 1.44
C SER A 168 4.31 10.48 0.91
N LEU A 169 4.69 9.36 1.52
CA LEU A 169 4.06 8.05 1.31
C LEU A 169 2.93 7.76 2.30
N ILE A 170 2.75 8.64 3.29
CA ILE A 170 1.80 8.46 4.40
C ILE A 170 0.69 9.53 4.41
N GLY A 171 0.61 10.35 3.36
CA GLY A 171 -0.40 11.43 3.24
C GLY A 171 0.03 12.75 3.90
N LEU A 172 -0.97 13.58 4.22
CA LEU A 172 -0.80 14.87 4.91
C LEU A 172 -1.55 14.87 6.25
N PRO A 173 -1.09 15.64 7.25
CA PRO A 173 -1.74 15.69 8.55
C PRO A 173 -3.16 16.27 8.44
N ARG A 174 -4.08 15.84 9.32
CA ARG A 174 -5.48 16.30 9.30
C ARG A 174 -5.63 17.81 9.52
N ASP A 175 -4.73 18.38 10.31
CA ASP A 175 -4.61 19.81 10.59
C ASP A 175 -3.63 20.53 9.65
N LEU A 176 -3.49 20.05 8.41
CA LEU A 176 -2.54 20.59 7.40
C LEU A 176 -2.62 22.10 7.19
N THR A 177 -3.75 22.75 7.46
CA THR A 177 -3.89 24.21 7.34
C THR A 177 -3.03 24.98 8.35
N THR A 178 -2.57 24.31 9.40
CA THR A 178 -1.73 24.87 10.46
C THR A 178 -0.24 24.60 10.25
N MET A 179 0.15 23.89 9.19
CA MET A 179 1.56 23.60 8.90
C MET A 179 2.34 24.89 8.67
N LYS A 180 3.41 25.05 9.46
CA LYS A 180 4.38 26.13 9.32
C LYS A 180 5.02 26.11 7.94
N THR A 181 5.24 24.91 7.36
CA THR A 181 5.80 24.74 6.02
C THR A 181 5.08 25.56 4.95
N TRP A 182 3.76 25.72 5.04
CA TRP A 182 2.99 26.51 4.06
C TRP A 182 3.27 28.01 4.12
N THR A 183 3.72 28.51 5.27
CA THR A 183 4.00 29.93 5.50
C THR A 183 5.42 30.34 5.14
N LEU A 184 6.31 29.38 4.85
CA LEU A 184 7.69 29.68 4.50
C LEU A 184 7.78 30.31 3.11
N GLU A 185 8.58 31.37 2.99
CA GLU A 185 8.85 32.05 1.71
C GLU A 185 9.51 31.10 0.71
N ASN A 186 10.54 30.36 1.15
CA ASN A 186 11.25 29.35 0.37
C ASN A 186 10.87 27.93 0.80
N ARG A 187 9.56 27.65 0.86
CA ARG A 187 9.04 26.33 1.25
C ARG A 187 9.50 25.21 0.28
N PRO A 188 9.73 23.99 0.78
CA PRO A 188 9.91 22.84 -0.10
C PRO A 188 8.64 22.58 -0.92
N LYS A 189 8.82 21.96 -2.09
CA LYS A 189 7.73 21.43 -2.90
C LYS A 189 7.22 20.13 -2.29
N VAL A 190 5.91 19.98 -2.13
CA VAL A 190 5.34 18.76 -1.58
C VAL A 190 4.71 17.92 -2.69
N ALA A 191 5.00 16.64 -2.71
CA ALA A 191 4.37 15.65 -3.58
C ALA A 191 3.81 14.49 -2.76
N LEU A 192 2.73 13.88 -3.25
CA LEU A 192 2.00 12.85 -2.52
C LEU A 192 1.87 11.58 -3.37
N LEU A 193 2.19 10.44 -2.77
CA LEU A 193 1.94 9.14 -3.36
C LEU A 193 0.72 8.50 -2.70
N ASN A 194 -0.22 7.97 -3.50
CA ASN A 194 -1.48 7.40 -3.04
C ASN A 194 -2.33 8.38 -2.21
N ALA A 195 -2.44 9.62 -2.68
CA ALA A 195 -3.13 10.70 -1.99
C ALA A 195 -4.66 10.54 -2.03
N ASP A 196 -5.29 10.78 -0.87
CA ASP A 196 -6.65 11.30 -0.84
C ASP A 196 -6.62 12.78 -1.27
N VAL A 197 -7.25 13.08 -2.41
CA VAL A 197 -7.23 14.40 -3.03
C VAL A 197 -8.51 15.19 -2.86
N HIS A 198 -9.53 14.63 -2.18
CA HIS A 198 -10.88 15.20 -2.09
C HIS A 198 -10.86 16.67 -1.64
N SER A 199 -10.00 17.04 -0.69
CA SER A 199 -9.91 18.42 -0.17
C SER A 199 -8.63 19.18 -0.57
N LEU A 200 -7.84 18.66 -1.51
CA LEU A 200 -6.50 19.19 -1.81
C LEU A 200 -6.45 20.15 -3.00
N ALA A 201 -7.57 20.36 -3.70
CA ALA A 201 -7.58 21.18 -4.91
C ALA A 201 -7.02 22.61 -4.73
N PRO A 202 -7.33 23.37 -3.67
CA PRO A 202 -6.75 24.71 -3.47
C PRO A 202 -5.22 24.67 -3.31
N LEU A 203 -4.68 23.66 -2.63
CA LEU A 203 -3.25 23.50 -2.40
C LEU A 203 -2.51 23.08 -3.65
N ILE A 204 -3.11 22.20 -4.46
CA ILE A 204 -2.58 21.80 -5.75
C ILE A 204 -2.59 22.99 -6.71
N LYS A 205 -3.72 23.71 -6.84
CA LYS A 205 -3.80 24.93 -7.69
C LYS A 205 -2.80 26.01 -7.25
N GLY A 206 -2.61 26.19 -5.95
CA GLY A 206 -1.65 27.14 -5.39
C GLY A 206 -0.19 26.70 -5.47
N GLY A 207 0.11 25.52 -6.01
CA GLY A 207 1.46 24.98 -6.12
C GLY A 207 2.13 24.67 -4.78
N TYR A 208 1.34 24.49 -3.71
CA TYR A 208 1.81 23.95 -2.43
C TYR A 208 2.08 22.45 -2.58
N ILE A 209 1.17 21.76 -3.28
CA ILE A 209 1.34 20.38 -3.71
C ILE A 209 1.62 20.41 -5.22
N VAL A 210 2.81 19.96 -5.62
CA VAL A 210 3.26 20.03 -7.02
C VAL A 210 2.88 18.81 -7.84
N ALA A 211 2.68 17.67 -7.17
CA ALA A 211 2.24 16.43 -7.79
C ALA A 211 1.52 15.55 -6.75
N ALA A 212 0.43 14.91 -7.13
CA ALA A 212 -0.26 13.92 -6.32
C ALA A 212 -0.70 12.77 -7.20
N VAL A 213 -0.41 11.54 -6.77
CA VAL A 213 -0.94 10.33 -7.41
C VAL A 213 -2.18 9.87 -6.67
N SER A 214 -3.27 9.65 -7.40
CA SER A 214 -4.49 9.04 -6.86
C SER A 214 -5.00 7.96 -7.80
N TYR A 215 -5.98 7.18 -7.37
CA TYR A 215 -6.66 6.22 -8.25
C TYR A 215 -7.46 6.94 -9.32
N CYS A 216 -7.49 6.38 -10.54
CA CYS A 216 -8.39 6.86 -11.56
C CYS A 216 -9.83 6.64 -11.11
N PRO A 217 -10.71 7.66 -11.10
CA PRO A 217 -12.10 7.49 -10.74
C PRO A 217 -12.79 6.42 -11.60
N GLY A 218 -13.50 5.50 -10.93
CA GLY A 218 -14.17 4.37 -11.58
C GLY A 218 -13.27 3.21 -12.00
N VAL A 219 -11.98 3.22 -11.63
CA VAL A 219 -11.08 2.08 -11.87
C VAL A 219 -11.67 0.81 -11.26
N LYS A 220 -11.58 -0.30 -12.02
CA LYS A 220 -11.87 -1.64 -11.51
C LYS A 220 -10.57 -2.35 -11.25
N PHE A 221 -10.43 -2.91 -10.06
CA PHE A 221 -9.32 -3.79 -9.73
C PHE A 221 -9.60 -5.16 -10.33
N SER A 222 -8.77 -5.58 -11.29
CA SER A 222 -8.76 -6.92 -11.86
C SER A 222 -7.51 -7.67 -11.46
N GLU A 223 -7.56 -8.99 -11.58
CA GLU A 223 -6.41 -9.89 -11.40
C GLU A 223 -5.50 -9.92 -12.64
N ASP A 224 -5.77 -9.07 -13.64
CA ASP A 224 -4.96 -9.01 -14.85
C ASP A 224 -3.52 -8.60 -14.51
N PRO A 225 -2.52 -9.21 -15.18
CA PRO A 225 -1.13 -8.89 -14.92
C PRO A 225 -0.85 -7.42 -15.28
N ALA A 226 -0.14 -6.75 -14.38
CA ALA A 226 0.41 -5.42 -14.60
C ALA A 226 1.35 -5.46 -15.81
N PRO A 227 1.21 -4.51 -16.75
CA PRO A 227 2.20 -4.29 -17.79
C PRO A 227 3.62 -4.18 -17.22
N ASP A 228 4.62 -4.60 -17.99
CA ASP A 228 6.03 -4.44 -17.59
C ASP A 228 6.51 -3.00 -17.74
N ASP A 229 5.90 -2.22 -18.64
CA ASP A 229 6.13 -0.78 -18.74
C ASP A 229 5.46 -0.06 -17.55
N PRO A 230 6.23 0.67 -16.71
CA PRO A 230 5.67 1.35 -15.55
C PRO A 230 4.60 2.38 -15.92
N LYS A 231 4.74 3.10 -17.03
CA LYS A 231 3.76 4.11 -17.42
C LYS A 231 2.43 3.47 -17.84
N ALA A 232 2.49 2.39 -18.62
CA ALA A 232 1.31 1.62 -18.99
C ALA A 232 0.62 1.01 -17.77
N ALA A 233 1.38 0.47 -16.80
CA ALA A 233 0.81 -0.03 -15.55
C ALA A 233 0.16 1.08 -14.72
N PHE A 234 0.78 2.26 -14.66
CA PHE A 234 0.24 3.43 -14.00
C PHE A 234 -1.09 3.87 -14.61
N ASP A 235 -1.12 4.03 -15.94
CA ASP A 235 -2.27 4.58 -16.68
C ASP A 235 -3.53 3.68 -16.61
N LEU A 236 -3.37 2.40 -16.27
CA LEU A 236 -4.50 1.51 -16.05
C LEU A 236 -5.28 1.80 -14.77
N ARG A 237 -4.61 2.31 -13.72
CA ARG A 237 -5.21 2.39 -12.38
C ARG A 237 -5.13 3.76 -11.72
N TYR A 238 -4.24 4.62 -12.18
CA TYR A 238 -3.88 5.84 -11.47
C TYR A 238 -3.96 7.06 -12.36
N ILE A 239 -3.99 8.22 -11.72
CA ILE A 239 -3.90 9.53 -12.35
C ILE A 239 -2.82 10.35 -11.64
N MET A 240 -2.07 11.10 -12.45
CA MET A 240 -1.14 12.11 -11.95
C MET A 240 -1.85 13.46 -11.92
N ILE A 241 -1.93 14.08 -10.75
CA ILE A 241 -2.58 15.37 -10.55
C ILE A 241 -1.51 16.41 -10.25
N THR A 242 -1.50 17.48 -11.04
CA THR A 242 -0.54 18.58 -10.95
C THR A 242 -1.27 19.92 -11.06
N PRO A 243 -0.61 21.04 -10.71
CA PRO A 243 -1.18 22.36 -10.97
C PRO A 243 -1.55 22.60 -12.45
N LYS A 244 -0.91 21.89 -13.39
CA LYS A 244 -1.09 22.06 -14.84
C LYS A 244 -2.38 21.40 -15.37
N ASN A 245 -2.82 20.30 -14.77
CA ASN A 245 -3.93 19.49 -15.28
C ASN A 245 -5.13 19.40 -14.34
N ILE A 246 -5.05 19.99 -13.14
CA ILE A 246 -6.12 19.91 -12.15
C ILE A 246 -7.48 20.39 -12.66
N GLU A 247 -7.52 21.44 -13.49
CA GLU A 247 -8.79 21.96 -14.02
C GLU A 247 -9.42 21.03 -15.05
N GLU A 248 -8.60 20.44 -15.92
CA GLU A 248 -9.03 19.40 -16.86
C GLU A 248 -9.56 18.18 -16.11
N LEU A 249 -8.83 17.72 -15.08
CA LEU A 249 -9.23 16.57 -14.28
C LEU A 249 -10.51 16.82 -13.49
N ALA A 250 -10.71 18.04 -12.97
CA ALA A 250 -11.94 18.41 -12.27
C ALA A 250 -13.17 18.41 -13.19
N GLN A 251 -13.00 18.77 -14.46
CA GLN A 251 -14.06 18.70 -15.46
C GLN A 251 -14.33 17.26 -15.91
N LYS A 252 -13.27 16.49 -16.14
CA LYS A 252 -13.34 15.10 -16.61
C LYS A 252 -13.92 14.16 -15.56
N TYR A 253 -13.56 14.36 -14.30
CA TYR A 253 -13.95 13.51 -13.18
C TYR A 253 -14.72 14.32 -12.13
N GLN A 254 -16.04 14.40 -12.30
CA GLN A 254 -16.90 15.08 -11.34
C GLN A 254 -16.78 14.45 -9.95
N GLY A 255 -16.58 15.29 -8.93
CA GLY A 255 -16.44 14.84 -7.53
C GLY A 255 -15.03 14.39 -7.13
N LEU A 256 -14.03 14.42 -8.03
CA LEU A 256 -12.65 14.05 -7.69
C LEU A 256 -12.05 14.90 -6.55
N PHE A 257 -12.49 16.15 -6.44
CA PHE A 257 -12.03 17.12 -5.44
C PHE A 257 -13.17 17.63 -4.54
N GLN A 258 -14.15 16.78 -4.24
CA GLN A 258 -15.29 17.09 -3.36
C GLN A 258 -15.46 16.03 -2.30
#